data_AF-A0AB39I484-F1
#
_entry.id   AF-A0AB39I484-F1
#
_cell.length_a   1.000
_cell.length_b   1.000
_cell.length_c   1.000
_cell.angle_alpha   90.00
_cell.angle_beta   90.00
_cell.angle_gamma   90.00
#
_symmetry.space_group_name_H-M   'P 1'
#
loop_
_entity.id
_entity.type
_entity.pdbx_description
1 polymer ?
#
loop_
_entity_poly.entity_id
_entity_poly.type
_entity_poly.pdbx_seq_one_letter_code
_entity_poly.pdbx_strand_id
1 'polypeptide(L)'
;MFWLLALLAYLLGSLSFAILLSRLSGSPDPRMSGSGNAGATNMLRLAGRKLAVLTLLGDLCKGLLPVLIASLAGLDLQQQAWIGLCAVIGHLFPVYFCFRGGKGVATAAGLLLGLYPPAALLAISAWLLTFYLTRTSSLAALIATPLTLPLLAWREPEALLPISVLTVLIVWRHRGNLRDLFAGRERHF
;
A
#
# COMPACT_ATOMS: atom_id res chain seq x y z
N MET A 1 -16.94 12.75 -13.86
CA MET A 1 -16.87 11.40 -13.26
C MET A 1 -15.53 11.15 -12.58
N PHE A 2 -14.41 11.29 -13.29
CA PHE A 2 -13.05 11.09 -12.75
C PHE A 2 -12.80 11.75 -11.38
N TRP A 3 -12.99 13.06 -11.25
CA TRP A 3 -12.71 13.80 -10.01
C TRP A 3 -13.50 13.29 -8.80
N LEU A 4 -14.75 12.91 -9.00
CA LEU A 4 -15.59 12.35 -7.95
C LEU A 4 -15.05 11.00 -7.48
N LEU A 5 -14.69 10.11 -8.41
CA LEU A 5 -14.11 8.81 -8.08
C LEU A 5 -12.73 8.95 -7.43
N ALA A 6 -11.91 9.91 -7.86
CA ALA A 6 -10.62 10.21 -7.24
C ALA A 6 -10.78 10.68 -5.78
N LEU A 7 -11.74 11.57 -5.52
CA LEU A 7 -12.06 12.02 -4.17
C LEU A 7 -12.56 10.85 -3.30
N LEU A 8 -13.51 10.06 -3.80
CA LEU A 8 -14.04 8.90 -3.09
C LEU A 8 -12.95 7.85 -2.82
N ALA A 9 -12.04 7.62 -3.77
CA ALA A 9 -10.90 6.75 -3.60
C ALA A 9 -9.98 7.22 -2.47
N TYR A 10 -9.68 8.53 -2.41
CA TYR A 10 -8.91 9.12 -1.31
C TYR A 10 -9.60 8.97 0.06
N LEU A 11 -10.91 9.22 0.13
CA LEU A 11 -11.68 9.07 1.36
C LEU A 11 -11.73 7.61 1.81
N LEU A 12 -11.97 6.67 0.90
CA LEU A 12 -11.93 5.24 1.18
C LEU A 12 -10.52 4.81 1.63
N GLY A 13 -9.49 5.26 0.93
CA GLY A 13 -8.08 5.02 1.27
C GLY A 13 -7.71 5.54 2.66
N SER A 14 -8.33 6.65 3.07
CA SER A 14 -8.14 7.28 4.39
C SER A 14 -8.66 6.45 5.56
N LEU A 15 -9.43 5.39 5.31
CA LEU A 15 -9.80 4.41 6.33
C LEU A 15 -8.60 3.51 6.66
N SER A 16 -7.94 3.78 7.79
CA SER A 16 -6.85 2.96 8.30
C SER A 16 -7.39 1.74 9.06
N PHE A 17 -7.42 0.59 8.38
CA PHE A 17 -7.89 -0.65 8.99
C PHE A 17 -7.08 -1.07 10.22
N ALA A 18 -5.78 -0.79 10.24
CA ALA A 18 -4.94 -1.07 11.40
C ALA A 18 -5.43 -0.31 12.66
N ILE A 19 -5.77 0.98 12.51
CA ILE A 19 -6.24 1.82 13.62
C ILE A 19 -7.69 1.48 13.98
N LEU A 20 -8.55 1.24 13.00
CA LEU A 20 -9.94 0.84 13.24
C LEU A 20 -9.99 -0.49 14.00
N LEU A 21 -9.25 -1.50 13.54
CA LEU A 21 -9.22 -2.81 14.17
C LEU A 21 -8.53 -2.80 15.54
N SER A 22 -7.50 -1.96 15.74
CA SER A 22 -6.90 -1.82 17.07
C SER A 22 -7.91 -1.24 18.07
N ARG A 23 -8.66 -0.20 17.68
CA ARG A 23 -9.72 0.40 18.51
C ARG A 23 -10.85 -0.59 18.81
N LEU A 24 -11.33 -1.33 17.81
CA LEU A 24 -12.42 -2.28 17.97
C LEU A 24 -12.05 -3.50 18.85
N SER A 25 -10.78 -3.89 18.85
CA SER A 25 -10.29 -5.04 19.63
C SER A 25 -9.72 -4.65 21.00
N GLY A 26 -9.63 -3.36 21.33
CA GLY A 26 -8.96 -2.88 22.54
C GLY A 26 -7.43 -3.02 22.51
N SER A 27 -6.84 -3.28 21.34
CA SER A 27 -5.39 -3.39 21.18
C SER A 27 -4.71 -1.99 21.14
N PRO A 28 -3.41 -1.89 21.49
CA PRO A 28 -2.68 -0.61 21.44
C PRO A 28 -2.72 0.04 20.04
N ASP A 29 -2.74 1.38 20.00
CA ASP A 29 -2.67 2.12 18.72
C ASP A 29 -1.33 1.80 18.01
N PRO A 30 -1.37 1.28 16.77
CA PRO A 30 -0.16 0.88 16.04
C PRO A 30 0.77 2.04 15.70
N ARG A 31 0.30 3.29 15.80
CA ARG A 31 1.16 4.48 15.59
C ARG A 31 2.03 4.79 16.80
N MET A 32 1.62 4.34 17.99
CA MET A 32 2.32 4.59 19.25
C MET A 32 3.14 3.38 19.71
N SER A 33 2.98 2.23 19.04
CA SER A 33 3.54 0.96 19.49
C SER A 33 4.27 0.21 18.37
N GLY A 34 5.20 -0.67 18.75
CA GLY A 34 5.93 -1.51 17.82
C GLY A 34 6.83 -0.69 16.88
N SER A 35 6.57 -0.75 15.58
CA SER A 35 7.28 0.03 14.55
C SER A 35 6.73 1.44 14.31
N GLY A 36 5.62 1.81 14.97
CA GLY A 36 4.93 3.08 14.74
C GLY A 36 4.19 3.16 13.38
N ASN A 37 4.19 2.08 12.59
CA ASN A 37 3.50 2.03 11.30
C ASN A 37 2.08 1.47 11.47
N ALA A 38 1.08 2.17 10.94
CA ALA A 38 -0.31 1.71 10.89
C ALA A 38 -0.53 0.73 9.72
N GLY A 39 0.05 -0.47 9.80
CA GLY A 39 -0.09 -1.50 8.76
C GLY A 39 -0.03 -2.93 9.31
N ALA A 40 -0.40 -3.89 8.46
CA ALA A 40 -0.56 -5.31 8.82
C ALA A 40 0.67 -5.93 9.51
N THR A 41 1.87 -5.59 9.03
CA THR A 41 3.15 -6.01 9.60
C THR A 41 3.30 -5.61 11.08
N ASN A 42 2.87 -4.41 11.46
CA ASN A 42 2.90 -3.97 12.85
C ASN A 42 1.77 -4.60 13.66
N MET A 43 0.58 -4.73 13.06
CA MET A 43 -0.55 -5.42 13.67
C MET A 43 -0.23 -6.88 14.01
N LEU A 44 0.58 -7.56 13.19
CA LEU A 44 1.04 -8.93 13.50
C LEU A 44 1.82 -8.99 14.80
N ARG A 45 2.65 -7.96 15.05
CA ARG A 45 3.49 -7.86 16.26
C ARG A 45 2.68 -7.44 17.49
N LEU A 46 1.65 -6.60 17.32
CA LEU A 46 0.91 -5.98 18.43
C LEU A 46 -0.38 -6.72 18.80
N ALA A 47 -1.08 -7.28 17.82
CA ALA A 47 -2.47 -7.69 17.95
C ALA A 47 -2.72 -9.10 17.36
N GLY A 48 -1.67 -9.78 16.92
CA GLY A 48 -1.70 -11.16 16.45
C GLY A 48 -2.15 -11.34 15.00
N ARG A 49 -2.10 -12.60 14.56
CA ARG A 49 -2.26 -13.00 13.15
C ARG A 49 -3.64 -12.64 12.58
N LYS A 50 -4.71 -12.82 13.35
CA LYS A 50 -6.08 -12.54 12.89
C LYS A 50 -6.25 -11.07 12.49
N LEU A 51 -5.86 -10.14 13.36
CA LEU A 51 -6.00 -8.70 13.09
C LEU A 51 -5.02 -8.22 12.02
N ALA A 52 -3.83 -8.82 11.93
CA ALA A 52 -2.90 -8.54 10.84
C ALA A 52 -3.47 -8.92 9.47
N VAL A 53 -4.08 -10.09 9.34
CA VAL A 53 -4.70 -10.55 8.08
C VAL A 53 -5.89 -9.67 7.72
N LEU A 54 -6.77 -9.35 8.68
CA LEU A 54 -7.91 -8.44 8.42
C LEU A 54 -7.44 -7.04 7.99
N THR A 55 -6.37 -6.53 8.61
CA THR A 55 -5.75 -5.25 8.20
C THR A 55 -5.23 -5.33 6.78
N LEU A 56 -4.52 -6.41 6.43
CA LEU A 56 -3.97 -6.62 5.09
C LEU A 56 -5.08 -6.66 4.04
N LEU A 57 -6.13 -7.43 4.28
CA LEU A 57 -7.28 -7.55 3.37
C LEU A 57 -8.01 -6.22 3.22
N GLY A 58 -8.29 -5.51 4.31
CA GLY A 58 -8.94 -4.19 4.25
C GLY A 58 -8.11 -3.16 3.49
N ASP A 59 -6.80 -3.11 3.75
CA ASP A 59 -5.89 -2.20 3.05
C ASP A 59 -5.69 -2.57 1.58
N LEU A 60 -5.77 -3.85 1.21
CA LEU A 60 -5.75 -4.31 -0.18
C LEU A 60 -7.07 -3.95 -0.89
N CYS A 61 -8.21 -4.26 -0.28
CA CYS A 61 -9.53 -3.99 -0.86
C CYS A 61 -9.75 -2.51 -1.15
N LYS A 62 -9.32 -1.60 -0.26
CA LYS A 62 -9.46 -0.17 -0.50
C LYS A 62 -8.59 0.36 -1.64
N GLY A 63 -7.54 -0.37 -2.03
CA GLY A 63 -6.75 -0.08 -3.24
C GLY A 63 -7.37 -0.67 -4.50
N LEU A 64 -7.94 -1.87 -4.39
CA LEU A 64 -8.56 -2.62 -5.48
C LEU A 64 -9.90 -2.01 -5.93
N LEU A 65 -10.81 -1.76 -4.99
CA LEU A 65 -12.19 -1.36 -5.28
C LEU A 65 -12.29 -0.07 -6.11
N PRO A 66 -11.55 1.01 -5.82
CA PRO A 66 -11.62 2.22 -6.62
C PRO A 66 -11.22 2.01 -8.09
N VAL A 67 -10.24 1.14 -8.33
CA VAL A 67 -9.76 0.83 -9.69
C VAL A 67 -10.80 0.02 -10.45
N LEU A 68 -11.40 -0.99 -9.83
CA LEU A 68 -12.48 -1.78 -10.45
C LEU A 68 -13.71 -0.91 -10.75
N ILE A 69 -14.09 -0.03 -9.82
CA ILE A 69 -15.21 0.91 -10.02
C ILE A 69 -14.90 1.86 -11.18
N ALA A 70 -13.67 2.37 -11.28
CA ALA A 70 -13.24 3.23 -12.39
C ALA A 70 -13.28 2.49 -13.74
N SER A 71 -12.85 1.23 -13.77
CA SER A 71 -12.93 0.36 -14.95
C SER A 71 -14.38 0.12 -15.39
N LEU A 72 -15.27 -0.25 -14.45
CA LEU A 72 -16.70 -0.43 -14.72
C LEU A 72 -17.41 0.87 -15.16
N ALA A 73 -16.90 2.02 -14.72
CA ALA A 73 -17.38 3.34 -15.15
C ALA A 73 -16.83 3.76 -16.53
N GLY A 74 -16.05 2.91 -17.21
CA GLY A 74 -15.52 3.15 -18.56
C GLY A 74 -14.39 4.18 -18.61
N LEU A 75 -13.69 4.42 -17.50
CA LEU A 75 -12.53 5.32 -17.48
C LEU A 75 -11.33 4.64 -18.14
N ASP A 76 -10.47 5.42 -18.80
CA ASP A 76 -9.24 4.91 -19.41
C ASP A 76 -8.24 4.41 -18.36
N LEU A 77 -7.20 3.68 -18.80
CA LEU A 77 -6.26 3.05 -17.89
C LEU A 77 -5.47 4.06 -17.07
N GLN A 78 -5.10 5.19 -17.67
CA GLN A 78 -4.41 6.28 -16.99
C GLN A 78 -5.26 6.86 -15.84
N GLN A 79 -6.55 7.10 -16.09
CA GLN A 79 -7.52 7.58 -15.11
C GLN A 79 -7.72 6.56 -13.98
N GLN A 80 -7.87 5.27 -14.31
CA GLN A 80 -7.96 4.19 -13.33
C GLN A 80 -6.73 4.18 -12.40
N ALA A 81 -5.53 4.31 -12.96
CA ALA A 81 -4.28 4.34 -12.21
C ALA A 81 -4.17 5.56 -11.29
N TRP A 82 -4.59 6.75 -11.74
CA TRP A 82 -4.65 7.95 -10.90
C TRP A 82 -5.66 7.81 -9.76
N ILE A 83 -6.84 7.23 -10.00
CA ILE A 83 -7.86 6.97 -8.97
C ILE A 83 -7.32 6.00 -7.92
N GLY A 84 -6.67 4.92 -8.35
CA GLY A 84 -6.00 4.01 -7.43
C GLY A 84 -4.92 4.71 -6.61
N LEU A 85 -4.12 5.58 -7.22
CA LEU A 85 -3.10 6.37 -6.53
C LEU A 85 -3.72 7.28 -5.47
N CYS A 86 -4.88 7.89 -5.73
CA CYS A 86 -5.61 8.66 -4.71
C CYS A 86 -5.96 7.80 -3.48
N ALA A 87 -6.35 6.53 -3.67
CA ALA A 87 -6.58 5.61 -2.55
C ALA A 87 -5.29 5.32 -1.75
N VAL A 88 -4.16 5.15 -2.43
CA VAL A 88 -2.87 4.99 -1.74
C VAL A 88 -2.50 6.26 -0.98
N ILE A 89 -2.65 7.45 -1.58
CA ILE A 89 -2.42 8.73 -0.91
C ILE A 89 -3.30 8.87 0.33
N GLY A 90 -4.57 8.47 0.26
CA GLY A 90 -5.46 8.39 1.41
C GLY A 90 -4.91 7.47 2.51
N HIS A 91 -4.36 6.30 2.16
CA HIS A 91 -3.72 5.43 3.15
C HIS A 91 -2.46 6.05 3.77
N LEU A 92 -1.67 6.80 3.00
CA LEU A 92 -0.45 7.47 3.49
C LEU A 92 -0.78 8.66 4.40
N PHE A 93 -1.77 9.45 4.00
CA PHE A 93 -2.18 10.70 4.64
C PHE A 93 -3.69 10.68 4.92
N PRO A 94 -4.16 9.81 5.82
CA PRO A 94 -5.57 9.63 6.07
C PRO A 94 -6.19 10.83 6.78
N VAL A 95 -7.19 11.45 6.15
CA VAL A 95 -7.86 12.63 6.72
C VAL A 95 -8.50 12.34 8.09
N TYR A 96 -9.04 11.14 8.28
CA TYR A 96 -9.69 10.73 9.53
C TYR A 96 -8.73 10.47 10.69
N PHE A 97 -7.43 10.36 10.41
CA PHE A 97 -6.40 10.01 11.40
C PHE A 97 -5.27 11.05 11.44
N CYS A 98 -5.64 12.33 11.29
CA CYS A 98 -4.73 13.49 11.34
C CYS A 98 -3.56 13.39 10.36
N PHE A 99 -3.81 12.83 9.17
CA PHE A 99 -2.81 12.62 8.11
C PHE A 99 -1.62 11.75 8.54
N ARG A 100 -1.77 10.94 9.59
CA ARG A 100 -0.75 10.00 10.08
C ARG A 100 -1.16 8.56 9.74
N GLY A 101 -0.78 8.12 8.54
CA GLY A 101 -1.13 6.82 7.99
C GLY A 101 0.04 5.83 7.89
N GLY A 102 -0.16 4.79 7.09
CA GLY A 102 0.81 3.72 6.87
C GLY A 102 1.81 4.04 5.75
N LYS A 103 2.36 2.98 5.15
CA LYS A 103 3.35 3.06 4.05
C LYS A 103 2.80 2.64 2.68
N GLY A 104 1.55 2.21 2.60
CA GLY A 104 0.83 2.05 1.32
C GLY A 104 1.08 0.75 0.56
N VAL A 105 1.93 -0.16 1.03
CA VAL A 105 2.32 -1.37 0.28
C VAL A 105 1.12 -2.27 -0.06
N ALA A 106 0.26 -2.57 0.91
CA ALA A 106 -0.93 -3.41 0.67
C ALA A 106 -1.95 -2.74 -0.24
N THR A 107 -2.16 -1.43 -0.06
CA THR A 107 -3.06 -0.63 -0.91
C THR A 107 -2.54 -0.50 -2.34
N ALA A 108 -1.22 -0.38 -2.51
CA ALA A 108 -0.57 -0.42 -3.82
C ALA A 108 -0.69 -1.78 -4.50
N ALA A 109 -0.57 -2.89 -3.75
CA ALA A 109 -0.82 -4.22 -4.29
C ALA A 109 -2.29 -4.37 -4.76
N GLY A 110 -3.25 -3.86 -4.00
CA GLY A 110 -4.65 -3.81 -4.40
C GLY A 110 -4.89 -2.98 -5.66
N LEU A 111 -4.28 -1.79 -5.74
CA LEU A 111 -4.30 -0.94 -6.93
C LEU A 111 -3.79 -1.70 -8.15
N LEU A 112 -2.59 -2.27 -8.07
CA LEU A 112 -1.98 -3.02 -9.17
C LEU A 112 -2.83 -4.22 -9.57
N LEU A 113 -3.49 -4.87 -8.61
CA LEU A 113 -4.34 -6.03 -8.88
C LEU A 113 -5.58 -5.63 -9.68
N GLY A 114 -6.17 -4.47 -9.39
CA GLY A 114 -7.29 -3.94 -10.16
C GLY A 114 -6.87 -3.42 -11.53
N LEU A 115 -5.66 -2.86 -11.63
CA LEU A 115 -5.19 -2.18 -12.83
C LEU A 115 -4.59 -3.15 -13.86
N TYR A 116 -3.68 -4.00 -13.41
CA TYR A 116 -3.00 -4.99 -14.26
C TYR A 116 -2.53 -6.17 -13.40
N PRO A 117 -3.33 -7.24 -13.28
CA PRO A 117 -3.04 -8.39 -12.41
C PRO A 117 -1.62 -9.00 -12.55
N PRO A 118 -1.01 -9.08 -13.76
CA PRO A 118 0.36 -9.56 -13.87
C PRO A 118 1.40 -8.69 -13.12
N ALA A 119 1.23 -7.37 -13.07
CA ALA A 119 2.11 -6.50 -12.28
C ALA A 119 1.91 -6.71 -10.77
N ALA A 120 0.67 -6.96 -10.32
CA ALA A 120 0.39 -7.31 -8.93
C ALA A 120 1.05 -8.64 -8.54
N LEU A 121 0.92 -9.66 -9.39
CA LEU A 121 1.57 -10.96 -9.19
C LEU A 121 3.09 -10.79 -9.10
N LEU A 122 3.70 -10.04 -10.02
CA LEU A 122 5.13 -9.74 -9.98
C LEU A 122 5.53 -9.07 -8.66
N ALA A 123 4.80 -8.03 -8.24
CA ALA A 123 5.08 -7.33 -6.98
C ALA A 123 4.93 -8.25 -5.76
N ILE A 124 3.86 -9.05 -5.68
CA ILE A 124 3.59 -9.96 -4.57
C ILE A 124 4.66 -11.06 -4.51
N SER A 125 5.01 -11.67 -5.64
CA SER A 125 6.04 -12.69 -5.72
C SER A 125 7.42 -12.14 -5.33
N ALA A 126 7.79 -10.97 -5.83
CA ALA A 126 9.05 -10.31 -5.48
C ALA A 126 9.10 -9.92 -4.00
N TRP A 127 7.97 -9.44 -3.46
CA TRP A 127 7.85 -9.12 -2.04
C TRP A 127 8.00 -10.37 -1.18
N LEU A 128 7.28 -11.45 -1.50
CA LEU A 128 7.34 -12.72 -0.76
C LEU A 128 8.73 -13.34 -0.81
N LEU A 129 9.36 -13.37 -1.98
CA LEU A 129 10.72 -13.89 -2.16
C LEU A 129 11.73 -13.08 -1.34
N THR A 130 11.69 -11.76 -1.46
CA THR A 130 12.61 -10.88 -0.71
C THR A 130 12.38 -11.03 0.81
N PHE A 131 11.12 -11.05 1.24
CA PHE A 131 10.78 -11.23 2.65
C PHE A 131 11.22 -12.61 3.18
N TYR A 132 11.04 -13.67 2.40
CA TYR A 132 11.49 -15.02 2.76
C TYR A 132 13.00 -15.08 2.95
N LEU A 133 13.77 -14.47 2.03
CA LEU A 133 15.24 -14.49 2.06
C LEU A 133 15.83 -13.58 3.14
N THR A 134 15.22 -12.43 3.42
CA THR A 134 15.84 -11.37 4.25
C THR A 134 15.14 -11.15 5.59
N ARG A 135 13.92 -11.67 5.76
CA ARG A 135 13.02 -11.38 6.88
C ARG A 135 12.73 -9.88 7.06
N THR A 136 12.92 -9.07 6.02
CA THR A 136 12.78 -7.61 6.09
C THR A 136 11.66 -7.12 5.18
N SER A 137 10.53 -6.75 5.80
CA SER A 137 9.31 -6.30 5.09
C SER A 137 9.51 -4.99 4.31
N SER A 138 10.31 -4.06 4.84
CA SER A 138 10.62 -2.77 4.20
C SER A 138 11.45 -2.95 2.93
N LEU A 139 12.49 -3.79 2.98
CA LEU A 139 13.31 -4.14 1.83
C LEU A 139 12.48 -4.83 0.74
N ALA A 140 11.62 -5.77 1.15
CA ALA A 140 10.69 -6.42 0.23
C ALA A 140 9.79 -5.42 -0.51
N ALA A 141 9.27 -4.39 0.17
CA ALA A 141 8.49 -3.34 -0.46
C ALA A 141 9.32 -2.46 -1.40
N LEU A 142 10.52 -2.09 -0.99
CA LEU A 142 11.45 -1.25 -1.77
C LEU A 142 11.93 -1.92 -3.06
N ILE A 143 11.97 -3.25 -3.11
CA ILE A 143 12.29 -4.01 -4.33
C ILE A 143 11.03 -4.27 -5.17
N ALA A 144 9.94 -4.72 -4.53
CA ALA A 144 8.74 -5.15 -5.23
C ALA A 144 8.07 -4.04 -6.05
N THR A 145 7.97 -2.81 -5.50
CA THR A 145 7.26 -1.72 -6.18
C THR A 145 7.98 -1.26 -7.45
N PRO A 146 9.28 -0.88 -7.43
CA PRO A 146 9.99 -0.46 -8.65
C PRO A 146 10.10 -1.56 -9.71
N LEU A 147 10.15 -2.84 -9.31
CA LEU A 147 10.25 -3.97 -10.23
C LEU A 147 9.06 -4.06 -11.19
N THR A 148 7.91 -3.47 -10.85
CA THR A 148 6.74 -3.43 -11.73
C THR A 148 6.88 -2.46 -12.91
N LEU A 149 7.75 -1.45 -12.82
CA LEU A 149 7.81 -0.36 -13.80
C LEU A 149 8.22 -0.83 -15.21
N PRO A 150 9.24 -1.69 -15.41
CA PRO A 150 9.59 -2.16 -16.76
C PRO A 150 8.47 -2.94 -17.43
N LEU A 151 7.75 -3.77 -16.67
CA LEU A 151 6.61 -4.53 -17.18
C LEU A 151 5.48 -3.61 -17.63
N LEU A 152 5.16 -2.60 -16.82
CA LEU A 152 4.13 -1.62 -17.15
C LEU A 152 4.55 -0.73 -18.33
N ALA A 153 5.82 -0.33 -18.42
CA ALA A 153 6.32 0.42 -19.57
C ALA A 153 6.17 -0.37 -20.88
N TRP A 154 6.31 -1.71 -20.83
CA TRP A 154 6.13 -2.57 -21.99
C TRP A 154 4.67 -2.81 -22.34
N ARG A 155 3.83 -3.14 -21.34
CA ARG A 155 2.46 -3.64 -21.56
C ARG A 155 1.38 -2.58 -21.44
N GLU A 156 1.55 -1.64 -20.52
CA GLU A 156 0.54 -0.68 -20.08
C GLU A 156 1.14 0.72 -19.87
N PRO A 157 1.73 1.34 -20.92
CA PRO A 157 2.51 2.57 -20.79
C PRO A 157 1.68 3.76 -20.25
N GLU A 158 0.36 3.76 -20.44
CA GLU A 158 -0.56 4.77 -19.90
C GLU A 158 -0.55 4.81 -18.35
N ALA A 159 -0.32 3.68 -17.70
CA ALA A 159 -0.22 3.57 -16.25
C ALA A 159 1.15 4.01 -15.69
N LEU A 160 2.16 4.16 -16.55
CA LEU A 160 3.55 4.30 -16.10
C LEU A 160 3.78 5.55 -15.24
N LEU A 161 3.18 6.68 -15.62
CA LEU A 161 3.34 7.94 -14.87
C LEU A 161 2.73 7.84 -13.45
N PRO A 162 1.43 7.48 -13.27
CA PRO A 162 0.86 7.26 -11.94
C PRO A 162 1.65 6.26 -11.08
N ILE A 163 2.08 5.13 -11.66
CA ILE A 163 2.81 4.10 -10.90
C ILE A 163 4.25 4.53 -10.58
N SER A 164 4.86 5.38 -11.40
CA SER A 164 6.14 6.00 -11.07
C SER A 164 6.01 6.95 -9.88
N VAL A 165 4.96 7.77 -9.84
CA VAL A 165 4.64 8.64 -8.69
C VAL A 165 4.38 7.80 -7.43
N LEU A 166 3.60 6.72 -7.56
CA LEU A 166 3.37 5.75 -6.49
C LEU A 166 4.69 5.19 -5.93
N THR A 167 5.59 4.79 -6.84
CA THR A 167 6.89 4.21 -6.47
C THR A 167 7.72 5.21 -5.68
N VAL A 168 7.82 6.45 -6.15
CA VAL A 168 8.53 7.53 -5.44
C VAL A 168 7.92 7.77 -4.07
N LEU A 169 6.59 7.81 -3.95
CA LEU A 169 5.91 7.98 -2.67
C LEU A 169 6.19 6.84 -1.69
N ILE A 170 6.14 5.59 -2.16
CA ILE A 170 6.45 4.41 -1.32
C ILE A 170 7.90 4.46 -0.84
N VAL A 171 8.86 4.74 -1.73
CA VAL A 171 10.27 4.89 -1.36
C VAL A 171 10.45 6.02 -0.33
N TRP A 172 9.83 7.17 -0.55
CA TRP A 172 9.89 8.30 0.38
C TRP A 172 9.28 7.96 1.75
N ARG A 173 8.19 7.18 1.80
CA ARG A 173 7.58 6.69 3.06
C ARG A 173 8.48 5.67 3.77
N HIS A 174 9.38 5.02 3.07
CA HIS A 174 10.36 4.08 3.62
C HIS A 174 11.73 4.72 3.90
N ARG A 175 11.92 6.04 3.74
CA ARG A 175 13.20 6.73 4.02
C ARG A 175 13.80 6.43 5.40
N GLY A 176 12.95 6.26 6.43
CA GLY A 176 13.39 5.88 7.77
C GLY A 176 13.96 4.45 7.80
N ASN A 177 13.30 3.52 7.11
CA ASN A 177 13.77 2.14 6.99
C ASN A 177 15.02 2.03 6.14
N LEU A 178 15.14 2.82 5.07
CA LEU A 178 16.38 2.91 4.29
C LEU A 178 17.54 3.36 5.18
N ARG A 179 17.35 4.43 5.96
CA ARG A 179 18.36 4.91 6.91
C ARG A 179 18.77 3.83 7.91
N ASP A 180 17.80 3.09 8.45
CA ASP A 180 18.08 2.04 9.43
C ASP A 180 18.70 0.81 8.78
N LEU A 181 18.37 0.49 7.53
CA LEU A 181 18.96 -0.61 6.76
C LEU A 181 20.43 -0.34 6.42
N PHE A 182 20.75 0.88 5.96
CA PHE A 182 22.15 1.29 5.75
C PHE A 182 22.98 1.31 7.03
N ALA A 183 22.32 1.53 8.17
CA ALA A 183 22.99 1.55 9.47
C ALA A 183 22.98 0.20 10.20
N GLY A 184 22.47 -0.88 9.58
CA GLY A 184 22.38 -2.20 10.21
C GLY A 184 21.41 -2.29 11.40
N ARG A 185 20.46 -1.35 11.53
CA ARG A 185 19.48 -1.26 12.62
C ARG A 185 18.05 -1.63 12.21
N GLU A 186 17.83 -1.98 10.94
CA GLU A 186 16.50 -2.33 10.45
C GLU A 186 15.99 -3.60 11.15
N ARG A 187 14.72 -3.58 11.55
CA ARG A 187 14.11 -4.69 12.29
C ARG A 187 13.78 -5.85 11.37
N HIS A 188 14.48 -6.96 11.55
CA HIS A 188 14.13 -8.26 10.98
C HIS A 188 12.90 -8.86 11.70
N PHE A 189 12.14 -9.70 10.99
CA PHE A 189 11.00 -10.45 11.52
C PHE A 189 11.39 -11.74 12.23
#